data_AF-A0A6J0V336-F1
#
_entry.id   AF-A0A6J0V336-F1
#
_cell.length_a   1.000
_cell.length_b   1.000
_cell.length_c   1.000
_cell.angle_alpha   90.00
_cell.angle_beta   90.00
_cell.angle_gamma   90.00
#
_symmetry.space_group_name_H-M   'P 1'
#
loop_
_entity.id
_entity.type
_entity.pdbx_description
1 polymer ?
#
loop_
_entity_poly.entity_id
_entity_poly.type
_entity_poly.pdbx_seq_one_letter_code
_entity_poly.pdbx_strand_id
1 'polypeptide(L)'
;MYQWVEYEDSKEYEEDGEMKKETRYSYNTEWKAEVVNSKNFDREIGHKNPSAMAVESFTAIAPDVQVGRFFLSRGLIEKIDNFKQMSLSRLEDPHADVIRSGDYFFHSENPRRPEVGDLRVSFFYAGLSEDSSHLGPADMVTVIARQQGDQLVSYQTKSGDALQILYLGELSPEEVFQKEHASNSMKTWGLRAAGWLSMFVGISLMTRIIYTLVDWFPVVRDLVNIGLKAFAFCLATSLSLLTISVGWLFYRPLWAILIGLLAAVPIVLARSRVPPKKQQ
;
A
#
# COMPACT_ATOMS: atom_id res chain seq x y z
N MET A 1 -14.94 -7.89 17.20
CA MET A 1 -16.26 -8.56 17.27
C MET A 1 -16.35 -9.69 16.27
N TYR A 2 -16.94 -10.82 16.66
CA TYR A 2 -17.30 -11.91 15.77
C TYR A 2 -18.60 -11.55 15.05
N GLN A 3 -18.57 -11.55 13.72
CA GLN A 3 -19.68 -11.01 12.91
C GLN A 3 -19.63 -11.53 11.47
N TRP A 4 -20.74 -11.42 10.75
CA TRP A 4 -20.82 -11.75 9.33
C TRP A 4 -20.00 -10.80 8.48
N VAL A 5 -19.38 -11.35 7.44
CA VAL A 5 -18.62 -10.65 6.40
C VAL A 5 -19.08 -11.18 5.05
N GLU A 6 -19.44 -10.27 4.16
CA GLU A 6 -19.78 -10.58 2.77
C GLU A 6 -18.55 -10.48 1.88
N TYR A 7 -18.38 -11.47 1.00
CA TYR A 7 -17.36 -11.51 -0.03
C TYR A 7 -18.02 -11.56 -1.40
N GLU A 8 -17.62 -10.64 -2.28
CA GLU A 8 -18.08 -10.55 -3.66
C GLU A 8 -17.05 -11.19 -4.60
N ASP A 9 -17.50 -12.13 -5.44
CA ASP A 9 -16.73 -12.68 -6.55
C ASP A 9 -17.45 -12.39 -7.87
N SER A 10 -16.75 -11.73 -8.79
CA SER A 10 -17.29 -11.23 -10.05
C SER A 10 -16.59 -11.90 -11.23
N LYS A 11 -17.36 -12.55 -12.10
CA LYS A 11 -16.85 -13.19 -13.32
C LYS A 11 -17.53 -12.63 -14.55
N GLU A 12 -16.71 -12.23 -15.53
CA GLU A 12 -17.18 -11.85 -16.85
C GLU A 12 -17.06 -13.04 -17.81
N TYR A 13 -18.10 -13.30 -18.60
CA TYR A 13 -18.10 -14.31 -19.64
C TYR A 13 -18.91 -13.85 -20.85
N GLU A 14 -18.59 -14.39 -22.03
CA GLU A 14 -19.27 -14.09 -23.28
C GLU A 14 -20.35 -15.15 -23.54
N GLU A 15 -21.59 -14.72 -23.77
CA GLU A 15 -22.73 -15.57 -24.12
C GLU A 15 -23.51 -14.88 -25.23
N ASP A 16 -23.72 -15.58 -26.36
CA ASP A 16 -24.38 -15.05 -27.56
C ASP A 16 -23.77 -13.75 -28.13
N GLY A 17 -22.46 -13.54 -27.92
CA GLY A 17 -21.74 -12.34 -28.39
C GLY A 17 -21.89 -11.11 -27.49
N GLU A 18 -22.60 -11.23 -26.35
CA GLU A 18 -22.69 -10.19 -25.33
C GLU A 18 -21.82 -10.56 -24.11
N MET A 19 -21.10 -9.56 -23.58
CA MET A 19 -20.35 -9.71 -22.33
C MET A 19 -21.30 -9.63 -21.14
N LYS A 20 -21.45 -10.72 -20.39
CA LYS A 20 -22.25 -10.79 -19.16
C LYS A 20 -21.35 -10.82 -17.93
N LYS A 21 -21.82 -10.20 -16.85
CA LYS A 21 -21.18 -10.20 -15.53
C LYS A 21 -22.04 -11.00 -14.56
N GLU A 22 -21.52 -12.10 -14.05
CA GLU A 22 -22.12 -12.84 -12.94
C GLU A 22 -21.39 -12.46 -11.65
N THR A 23 -22.16 -12.06 -10.64
CA THR A 23 -21.64 -11.69 -9.32
C THR A 23 -22.19 -12.68 -8.29
N ARG A 24 -21.31 -13.32 -7.53
CA ARG A 24 -21.65 -14.26 -6.48
C ARG A 24 -21.22 -13.70 -5.12
N TYR A 25 -22.15 -13.71 -4.18
CA TYR A 25 -21.89 -13.34 -2.79
C TYR A 25 -21.71 -14.58 -1.91
N SER A 26 -20.75 -14.53 -1.00
CA SER A 26 -20.56 -15.54 0.05
C SER A 26 -20.43 -14.87 1.42
N TYR A 27 -20.87 -15.56 2.46
CA TYR A 27 -20.97 -15.01 3.81
C TYR A 27 -20.25 -15.92 4.79
N ASN A 28 -19.32 -15.36 5.55
CA ASN A 28 -18.61 -16.07 6.61
C ASN A 28 -18.60 -15.24 7.89
N THR A 29 -18.66 -15.91 9.04
CA THR A 29 -18.49 -15.26 10.34
C THR A 29 -17.01 -15.20 10.72
N GLU A 30 -16.53 -13.99 11.01
CA GLU A 30 -15.12 -13.71 11.30
C GLU A 30 -14.97 -12.66 12.39
N TRP A 31 -13.79 -12.64 13.01
CA TRP A 31 -13.41 -11.58 13.94
C TRP A 31 -12.92 -10.36 13.17
N LYS A 32 -13.61 -9.22 13.27
CA LYS A 32 -13.16 -7.92 12.76
C LYS A 32 -12.98 -6.91 13.89
N ALA A 33 -12.02 -5.99 13.71
CA ALA A 33 -11.75 -4.90 14.66
C ALA A 33 -12.80 -3.78 14.59
N GLU A 34 -13.47 -3.65 13.45
CA GLU A 34 -14.51 -2.63 13.18
C GLU A 34 -15.88 -3.29 12.97
N VAL A 35 -16.95 -2.50 13.07
CA VAL A 35 -18.31 -2.97 12.80
C VAL A 35 -18.54 -3.08 11.29
N VAL A 36 -18.92 -4.26 10.83
CA VAL A 36 -19.34 -4.50 9.44
C VAL A 36 -20.84 -4.27 9.35
N ASN A 37 -21.23 -3.21 8.63
CA ASN A 37 -22.62 -2.84 8.47
C ASN A 37 -23.36 -3.84 7.56
N SER A 38 -24.05 -4.81 8.16
CA SER A 38 -24.80 -5.85 7.44
C SER A 38 -26.01 -5.32 6.65
N LYS A 39 -26.43 -4.07 6.85
CA LYS A 39 -27.50 -3.46 6.02
C LYS A 39 -27.08 -3.26 4.56
N ASN A 40 -25.77 -3.29 4.30
CA ASN A 40 -25.22 -3.15 2.97
C ASN A 40 -25.00 -4.51 2.28
N PHE A 41 -25.33 -5.62 2.94
CA PHE A 41 -25.21 -6.95 2.35
C PHE A 41 -26.29 -7.17 1.28
N ASP A 42 -25.93 -7.86 0.21
CA ASP A 42 -26.84 -8.32 -0.84
C ASP A 42 -27.99 -9.16 -0.23
N ARG A 43 -27.66 -9.97 0.79
CA ARG A 43 -28.63 -10.72 1.58
C ARG A 43 -28.45 -10.50 3.07
N GLU A 44 -29.10 -9.47 3.60
CA GLU A 44 -29.15 -9.21 5.05
C GLU A 44 -29.87 -10.32 5.84
N ILE A 45 -30.91 -10.94 5.28
CA ILE A 45 -31.72 -11.95 5.98
C ILE A 45 -30.87 -13.19 6.27
N GLY A 46 -30.60 -13.42 7.57
CA GLY A 46 -29.75 -14.49 8.07
C GLY A 46 -28.32 -14.04 8.43
N HIS A 47 -27.93 -12.82 8.07
CA HIS A 47 -26.57 -12.30 8.23
C HIS A 47 -26.53 -10.95 8.97
N LYS A 48 -27.35 -10.80 10.01
CA LYS A 48 -27.45 -9.54 10.77
C LYS A 48 -26.29 -9.40 11.75
N ASN A 49 -25.62 -8.25 11.72
CA ASN A 49 -24.60 -7.86 12.68
C ASN A 49 -25.13 -6.81 13.67
N PRO A 50 -24.55 -6.69 14.87
CA PRO A 50 -24.80 -5.57 15.76
C PRO A 50 -24.44 -4.24 15.09
N SER A 51 -25.16 -3.16 15.44
CA SER A 51 -24.91 -1.84 14.88
C SER A 51 -23.75 -1.08 15.55
N ALA A 52 -23.21 -1.61 16.65
CA ALA A 52 -22.13 -1.01 17.41
C ALA A 52 -21.27 -2.08 18.10
N MET A 53 -20.03 -1.74 18.42
CA MET A 53 -19.14 -2.56 19.24
C MET A 53 -18.96 -1.89 20.61
N ALA A 54 -18.95 -2.67 21.70
CA ALA A 54 -18.80 -2.11 23.04
C ALA A 54 -17.38 -1.55 23.32
N VAL A 55 -16.39 -2.01 22.57
CA VAL A 55 -14.99 -1.61 22.69
C VAL A 55 -14.42 -1.41 21.29
N GLU A 56 -13.75 -0.29 21.06
CA GLU A 56 -13.03 0.01 19.83
C GLU A 56 -11.52 -0.14 20.03
N SER A 57 -10.82 -0.52 18.96
CA SER A 57 -9.36 -0.56 18.98
C SER A 57 -8.80 0.85 19.03
N PHE A 58 -7.86 1.11 19.93
CA PHE A 58 -7.14 2.38 19.99
C PHE A 58 -5.69 2.15 20.38
N THR A 59 -4.84 3.13 20.08
CA THR A 59 -3.42 3.13 20.46
C THR A 59 -3.18 4.20 21.52
N ALA A 60 -2.67 3.80 22.67
CA ALA A 60 -2.16 4.72 23.68
C ALA A 60 -0.66 4.92 23.50
N ILE A 61 -0.20 6.16 23.64
CA ILE A 61 1.22 6.53 23.54
C ILE A 61 1.67 6.98 24.93
N ALA A 62 2.84 6.50 25.38
CA ALA A 62 3.43 6.95 26.63
C ALA A 62 3.75 8.46 26.58
N PRO A 63 3.60 9.20 27.69
CA PRO A 63 3.90 10.64 27.70
C PRO A 63 5.36 10.91 27.32
N ASP A 64 6.26 10.06 27.82
CA ASP A 64 7.69 10.14 27.64
C ASP A 64 8.17 8.90 26.87
N VAL A 65 8.58 9.10 25.62
CA VAL A 65 9.21 8.06 24.79
C VAL A 65 10.65 8.46 24.53
N GLN A 66 11.59 7.60 24.91
CA GLN A 66 13.01 7.93 24.86
C GLN A 66 13.85 6.78 24.29
N VAL A 67 15.02 7.15 23.76
CA VAL A 67 16.10 6.23 23.41
C VAL A 67 17.34 6.68 24.18
N GLY A 68 17.79 5.85 25.12
CA GLY A 68 18.79 6.25 26.09
C GLY A 68 18.33 7.47 26.89
N ARG A 69 19.04 8.59 26.75
CA ARG A 69 18.72 9.86 27.44
C ARG A 69 17.86 10.84 26.62
N PHE A 70 17.52 10.48 25.38
CA PHE A 70 16.95 11.42 24.43
C PHE A 70 15.48 11.14 24.18
N PHE A 71 14.66 12.19 24.22
CA PHE A 71 13.23 12.11 23.94
C PHE A 71 12.95 12.10 22.45
N LEU A 72 12.04 11.23 22.03
CA LEU A 72 11.60 11.12 20.65
C LEU A 72 10.49 12.13 20.35
N SER A 73 10.66 12.88 19.26
CA SER A 73 9.56 13.68 18.70
C SER A 73 8.44 12.80 18.15
N ARG A 74 7.23 13.35 18.04
CA ARG A 74 6.04 12.65 17.52
C ARG A 74 6.28 11.91 16.20
N GLY A 75 6.98 12.53 15.24
CA GLY A 75 7.28 11.89 13.95
C GLY A 75 8.27 10.72 14.02
N LEU A 76 9.04 10.57 15.10
CA LEU A 76 9.84 9.36 15.38
C LEU A 76 8.98 8.30 16.04
N ILE A 77 8.10 8.68 16.98
CA ILE A 77 7.17 7.77 17.66
C ILE A 77 6.24 7.10 16.64
N GLU A 78 5.72 7.87 15.68
CA GLU A 78 4.84 7.37 14.61
C GLU A 78 5.53 6.34 13.67
N LYS A 79 6.86 6.20 13.74
CA LYS A 79 7.64 5.20 12.99
C LYS A 79 7.85 3.89 13.76
N ILE A 80 7.38 3.82 15.01
CA ILE A 80 7.44 2.61 15.83
C ILE A 80 6.19 1.79 15.52
N ASP A 81 6.33 0.76 14.69
CA ASP A 81 5.24 -0.09 14.20
C ASP A 81 5.42 -1.58 14.53
N ASN A 82 6.45 -1.94 15.29
CA ASN A 82 6.78 -3.31 15.68
C ASN A 82 5.93 -3.84 16.84
N PHE A 83 4.62 -3.74 16.70
CA PHE A 83 3.68 -4.20 17.71
C PHE A 83 3.79 -5.71 17.96
N LYS A 84 4.10 -6.08 19.20
CA LYS A 84 4.16 -7.45 19.70
C LYS A 84 2.92 -7.72 20.54
N GLN A 85 2.30 -8.89 20.35
CA GLN A 85 1.17 -9.28 21.18
C GLN A 85 1.65 -9.50 22.63
N MET A 86 0.95 -8.86 23.57
CA MET A 86 1.21 -9.00 25.00
C MET A 86 0.64 -10.33 25.50
N SER A 87 1.42 -11.08 26.27
CA SER A 87 0.87 -12.28 26.90
C SER A 87 -0.04 -11.92 28.07
N LEU A 88 -1.21 -12.54 28.12
CA LEU A 88 -2.17 -12.37 29.21
C LEU A 88 -1.98 -13.38 30.34
N SER A 89 -1.03 -14.32 30.22
CA SER A 89 -0.81 -15.42 31.15
C SER A 89 -0.64 -14.98 32.61
N ARG A 90 -0.04 -13.81 32.84
CA ARG A 90 0.22 -13.25 34.18
C ARG A 90 -0.81 -12.22 34.65
N LEU A 91 -1.83 -11.94 33.84
CA LEU A 91 -2.89 -11.02 34.20
C LEU A 91 -4.07 -11.76 34.84
N GLU A 92 -4.72 -11.10 35.79
CA GLU A 92 -5.99 -11.53 36.35
C GLU A 92 -7.13 -11.22 35.39
N ASP A 93 -8.22 -11.98 35.50
CA ASP A 93 -9.39 -11.75 34.67
C ASP A 93 -10.08 -10.45 35.13
N PRO A 94 -10.36 -9.51 34.21
CA PRO A 94 -10.77 -8.15 34.59
C PRO A 94 -12.19 -8.08 35.18
N HIS A 95 -13.03 -9.07 34.86
CA HIS A 95 -14.41 -9.16 35.32
C HIS A 95 -14.92 -10.61 35.21
N ALA A 96 -15.98 -10.96 35.94
CA ALA A 96 -16.47 -12.34 36.03
C ALA A 96 -17.12 -12.88 34.74
N ASP A 97 -17.57 -12.00 33.84
CA ASP A 97 -18.15 -12.32 32.53
C ASP A 97 -17.10 -12.33 31.40
N VAL A 98 -15.82 -12.11 31.73
CA VAL A 98 -14.71 -12.14 30.78
C VAL A 98 -13.95 -13.45 30.94
N ILE A 99 -13.90 -14.21 29.85
CA ILE A 99 -13.17 -15.48 29.81
C ILE A 99 -11.81 -15.24 29.15
N ARG A 100 -10.72 -15.51 29.88
CA ARG A 100 -9.38 -15.51 29.30
C ARG A 100 -9.08 -16.86 28.63
N SER A 101 -8.67 -16.82 27.37
CA SER A 101 -8.23 -18.02 26.65
C SER A 101 -7.07 -17.68 25.71
N GLY A 102 -5.89 -18.20 26.03
CA GLY A 102 -4.64 -17.75 25.39
C GLY A 102 -4.35 -16.29 25.73
N ASP A 103 -3.94 -15.51 24.72
CA ASP A 103 -3.64 -14.08 24.86
C ASP A 103 -4.82 -13.19 24.40
N TYR A 104 -6.04 -13.67 24.65
CA TYR A 104 -7.28 -12.93 24.42
C TYR A 104 -8.19 -12.97 25.66
N PHE A 105 -8.86 -11.85 25.91
CA PHE A 105 -10.05 -11.78 26.75
C PHE A 105 -11.29 -11.87 25.87
N PHE A 106 -12.22 -12.74 26.22
CA PHE A 106 -13.48 -12.92 25.51
C PHE A 106 -14.65 -12.44 26.36
N HIS A 107 -15.54 -11.67 25.74
CA HIS A 107 -16.89 -11.45 26.26
C HIS A 107 -17.83 -12.26 25.35
N SER A 108 -18.10 -13.48 25.78
CA SER A 108 -18.80 -14.54 25.05
C SER A 108 -19.24 -15.61 26.05
N GLU A 109 -20.38 -16.28 25.79
CA GLU A 109 -20.80 -17.44 26.59
C GLU A 109 -19.86 -18.64 26.39
N ASN A 110 -19.31 -18.82 25.18
CA ASN A 110 -18.41 -19.92 24.85
C ASN A 110 -17.38 -19.53 23.77
N PRO A 111 -16.12 -19.24 24.15
CA PRO A 111 -15.08 -18.87 23.20
C PRO A 111 -14.77 -19.91 22.12
N ARG A 112 -15.13 -21.18 22.32
CA ARG A 112 -14.94 -22.25 21.31
C ARG A 112 -16.08 -22.33 20.29
N ARG A 113 -17.20 -21.67 20.56
CA ARG A 113 -18.37 -21.58 19.67
C ARG A 113 -18.85 -20.12 19.68
N PRO A 114 -18.07 -19.20 19.10
CA PRO A 114 -18.41 -17.79 19.13
C PRO A 114 -19.69 -17.52 18.35
N GLU A 115 -20.49 -16.58 18.86
CA GLU A 115 -21.72 -16.12 18.25
C GLU A 115 -21.60 -14.68 17.77
N VAL A 116 -22.47 -14.28 16.84
CA VAL A 116 -22.44 -12.94 16.27
C VAL A 116 -22.71 -11.91 17.37
N GLY A 117 -21.75 -10.99 17.55
CA GLY A 117 -21.75 -10.00 18.63
C GLY A 117 -20.73 -10.28 19.73
N ASP A 118 -20.16 -11.49 19.79
CA ASP A 118 -19.10 -11.80 20.74
C ASP A 118 -17.88 -10.90 20.53
N LEU A 119 -17.23 -10.54 21.64
CA LEU A 119 -16.03 -9.72 21.62
C LEU A 119 -14.82 -10.52 22.05
N ARG A 120 -13.70 -10.22 21.41
CA ARG A 120 -12.38 -10.63 21.89
C ARG A 120 -11.45 -9.43 21.87
N VAL A 121 -10.63 -9.30 22.89
CA VAL A 121 -9.67 -8.22 23.07
C VAL A 121 -8.29 -8.84 23.26
N SER A 122 -7.30 -8.31 22.54
CA SER A 122 -5.89 -8.57 22.77
C SER A 122 -5.15 -7.23 22.86
N PHE A 123 -4.02 -7.25 23.55
CA PHE A 123 -3.18 -6.07 23.74
C PHE A 123 -1.89 -6.24 22.96
N PHE A 124 -1.41 -5.14 22.40
CA PHE A 124 -0.13 -5.08 21.69
C PHE A 124 0.69 -3.93 22.25
N TYR A 125 2.01 -4.09 22.24
CA TYR A 125 2.95 -3.06 22.69
C TYR A 125 4.13 -2.97 21.72
N ALA A 126 4.76 -1.80 21.66
CA ALA A 126 5.97 -1.51 20.89
C ALA A 126 6.79 -0.42 21.60
N GLY A 127 8.11 -0.39 21.38
CA GLY A 127 8.99 0.61 21.99
C GLY A 127 9.36 0.30 23.45
N LEU A 128 9.49 -0.99 23.77
CA LEU A 128 9.84 -1.43 25.12
C LEU A 128 11.23 -0.90 25.50
N SER A 129 11.33 -0.09 26.55
CA SER A 129 12.59 0.59 26.90
C SER A 129 13.41 -0.13 27.98
N GLU A 130 12.83 -1.11 28.68
CA GLU A 130 13.44 -1.72 29.87
C GLU A 130 13.76 -3.21 29.65
N ASP A 131 15.03 -3.58 29.86
CA ASP A 131 15.53 -4.95 29.72
C ASP A 131 15.00 -5.93 30.78
N SER A 132 14.39 -5.42 31.85
CA SER A 132 13.91 -6.20 33.00
C SER A 132 12.41 -6.51 32.95
N SER A 133 11.71 -6.05 31.91
CA SER A 133 10.26 -6.19 31.85
C SER A 133 9.86 -7.66 31.67
N HIS A 134 8.73 -8.04 32.26
CA HIS A 134 8.10 -9.35 32.01
C HIS A 134 7.62 -9.53 30.56
N LEU A 135 7.70 -8.47 29.74
CA LEU A 135 7.25 -8.44 28.36
C LEU A 135 8.36 -8.87 27.38
N GLY A 136 9.63 -8.74 27.77
CA GLY A 136 10.78 -9.11 26.94
C GLY A 136 11.96 -8.15 27.08
N PRO A 137 13.01 -8.33 26.25
CA PRO A 137 14.15 -7.42 26.20
C PRO A 137 13.75 -6.06 25.58
N ALA A 138 14.50 -5.00 25.88
CA ALA A 138 14.24 -3.69 25.30
C ALA A 138 14.33 -3.73 23.77
N ASP A 139 13.47 -2.95 23.13
CA ASP A 139 13.50 -2.73 21.69
C ASP A 139 14.69 -1.84 21.34
N MET A 140 15.62 -2.41 20.59
CA MET A 140 16.74 -1.67 20.03
C MET A 140 16.27 -0.90 18.80
N VAL A 141 16.67 0.36 18.70
CA VAL A 141 16.38 1.22 17.55
C VAL A 141 17.59 2.05 17.15
N THR A 142 17.70 2.34 15.87
CA THR A 142 18.67 3.26 15.30
C THR A 142 17.94 4.50 14.82
N VAL A 143 18.35 5.67 15.32
CA VAL A 143 17.67 6.95 15.04
C VAL A 143 18.64 7.92 14.38
N ILE A 144 18.22 8.53 13.26
CA ILE A 144 18.90 9.68 12.67
C ILE A 144 17.94 10.87 12.69
N ALA A 145 18.29 11.88 13.47
CA ALA A 145 17.50 13.08 13.68
C ALA A 145 18.41 14.24 14.11
N ARG A 146 17.89 15.48 14.10
CA ARG A 146 18.59 16.61 14.70
C ARG A 146 18.47 16.51 16.22
N GLN A 147 19.60 16.57 16.91
CA GLN A 147 19.60 16.75 18.36
C GLN A 147 19.38 18.23 18.71
N GLN A 148 18.40 18.49 19.56
CA GLN A 148 18.14 19.80 20.18
C GLN A 148 18.02 19.62 21.69
N GLY A 149 19.13 19.80 22.40
CA GLY A 149 19.21 19.50 23.83
C GLY A 149 19.07 17.98 24.08
N ASP A 150 18.03 17.61 24.80
CA ASP A 150 17.61 16.24 25.10
C ASP A 150 16.56 15.69 24.11
N GLN A 151 16.12 16.48 23.12
CA GLN A 151 15.14 16.04 22.13
C GLN A 151 15.77 15.66 20.80
N LEU A 152 15.23 14.61 20.16
CA LEU A 152 15.51 14.22 18.79
C LEU A 152 14.36 14.70 17.90
N VAL A 153 14.63 15.73 17.11
CA VAL A 153 13.64 16.45 16.29
C VAL A 153 13.99 16.35 14.79
N SER A 154 13.02 16.69 13.94
CA SER A 154 13.21 16.70 12.50
C SER A 154 14.30 17.68 12.04
N TYR A 155 15.18 17.25 11.13
CA TYR A 155 16.18 18.08 10.48
C TYR A 155 15.73 18.49 9.07
N GLN A 156 15.60 19.78 8.80
CA GLN A 156 15.32 20.23 7.44
C GLN A 156 16.59 20.24 6.58
N THR A 157 16.56 19.45 5.50
CA THR A 157 17.66 19.40 4.53
C THR A 157 17.60 20.58 3.56
N LYS A 158 18.74 20.88 2.91
CA LYS A 158 18.79 21.92 1.86
C LYS A 158 17.91 21.58 0.65
N SER A 159 17.60 20.30 0.45
CA SER A 159 16.76 19.81 -0.64
C SER A 159 15.26 19.97 -0.35
N GLY A 160 14.88 20.38 0.88
CA GLY A 160 13.49 20.55 1.32
C GLY A 160 12.91 19.34 2.05
N ASP A 161 13.59 18.20 2.05
CA ASP A 161 13.15 17.01 2.78
C ASP A 161 13.47 17.10 4.27
N ALA A 162 12.57 16.56 5.09
CA ALA A 162 12.73 16.41 6.52
C ALA A 162 13.44 15.09 6.86
N LEU A 163 14.63 15.16 7.44
CA LEU A 163 15.38 14.00 7.91
C LEU A 163 15.00 13.70 9.36
N GLN A 164 14.27 12.59 9.51
CA GLN A 164 13.80 12.05 10.77
C GLN A 164 13.56 10.55 10.56
N ILE A 165 14.59 9.75 10.80
CA ILE A 165 14.63 8.33 10.46
C ILE A 165 14.68 7.52 11.76
N LEU A 166 13.87 6.49 11.84
CA LEU A 166 13.92 5.48 12.90
C LEU A 166 13.85 4.13 12.22
N TYR A 167 14.84 3.29 12.52
CA TYR A 167 14.86 1.88 12.15
C TYR A 167 14.89 1.02 13.39
N LEU A 168 14.24 -0.13 13.31
CA LEU A 168 14.33 -1.16 14.33
C LEU A 168 15.67 -1.89 14.21
N GLY A 169 16.23 -2.23 15.36
CA GLY A 169 17.52 -2.88 15.49
C GLY A 169 18.70 -1.91 15.51
N GLU A 170 19.88 -2.49 15.72
CA GLU A 170 21.16 -1.81 15.62
C GLU A 170 21.62 -1.82 14.15
N LEU A 171 21.72 -0.64 13.56
CA LEU A 171 22.21 -0.43 12.21
C LEU A 171 23.36 0.56 12.23
N SER A 172 24.35 0.34 11.37
CA SER A 172 25.39 1.34 11.15
C SER A 172 24.82 2.55 10.39
N PRO A 173 25.43 3.74 10.52
CA PRO A 173 25.05 4.90 9.72
C PRO A 173 25.03 4.60 8.21
N GLU A 174 26.02 3.86 7.72
CA GLU A 174 26.13 3.46 6.32
C GLU A 174 24.95 2.61 5.87
N GLU A 175 24.53 1.64 6.70
CA GLU A 175 23.38 0.78 6.41
C GLU A 175 22.07 1.58 6.35
N VAL A 176 21.89 2.53 7.27
CA VAL A 176 20.71 3.40 7.29
C VAL A 176 20.62 4.22 5.99
N PHE A 177 21.70 4.89 5.60
CA PHE A 177 21.70 5.67 4.36
C PHE A 177 21.57 4.82 3.10
N GLN A 178 22.16 3.62 3.08
CA GLN A 178 21.97 2.68 1.97
C GLN A 178 20.51 2.24 1.83
N LYS A 179 19.84 1.91 2.94
CA LYS A 179 18.40 1.57 2.95
C LYS A 179 17.54 2.73 2.46
N GLU A 180 17.80 3.95 2.91
CA GLU A 180 17.07 5.14 2.47
C GLU A 180 17.30 5.44 0.98
N HIS A 181 18.54 5.32 0.48
CA HIS A 181 18.83 5.46 -0.95
C HIS A 181 18.15 4.38 -1.81
N ALA A 182 18.15 3.13 -1.34
CA ALA A 182 17.47 2.02 -2.02
C ALA A 182 15.95 2.23 -2.04
N SER A 183 15.35 2.62 -0.91
CA SER A 183 13.91 2.95 -0.80
C SER A 183 13.52 4.10 -1.72
N ASN A 184 14.28 5.19 -1.73
CA ASN A 184 14.06 6.32 -2.63
C ASN A 184 14.20 5.93 -4.10
N SER A 185 15.18 5.08 -4.43
CA SER A 185 15.35 4.54 -5.78
C SER A 185 14.15 3.69 -6.18
N MET A 186 13.71 2.79 -5.30
CA MET A 186 12.57 1.90 -5.54
C MET A 186 11.26 2.68 -5.71
N LYS A 187 10.99 3.67 -4.85
CA LYS A 187 9.84 4.58 -4.98
C LYS A 187 9.89 5.35 -6.30
N THR A 188 11.04 5.89 -6.66
CA THR A 188 11.21 6.64 -7.91
C THR A 188 10.94 5.77 -9.13
N TRP A 189 11.54 4.59 -9.19
CA TRP A 189 11.34 3.66 -10.31
C TRP A 189 9.92 3.08 -10.34
N GLY A 190 9.35 2.77 -9.17
CA GLY A 190 7.96 2.33 -9.03
C GLY A 190 6.97 3.38 -9.53
N LEU A 191 7.11 4.64 -9.12
CA LEU A 191 6.28 5.74 -9.61
C LEU A 191 6.46 5.99 -11.11
N ARG A 192 7.69 5.84 -11.65
CA ARG A 192 7.93 5.93 -13.10
C ARG A 192 7.26 4.80 -13.87
N ALA A 193 7.35 3.57 -13.37
CA ALA A 193 6.70 2.42 -13.99
C ALA A 193 5.17 2.54 -13.93
N ALA A 194 4.63 2.96 -12.78
CA ALA A 194 3.20 3.24 -12.61
C ALA A 194 2.74 4.36 -13.55
N GLY A 195 3.47 5.48 -13.61
CA GLY A 195 3.16 6.59 -14.50
C GLY A 195 3.20 6.19 -15.98
N TRP A 196 4.21 5.42 -16.39
CA TRP A 196 4.29 4.85 -17.74
C TRP A 196 3.10 3.93 -18.04
N LEU A 197 2.74 3.05 -17.10
CA LEU A 197 1.60 2.14 -17.24
C LEU A 197 0.28 2.92 -17.36
N SER A 198 0.08 3.94 -16.51
CA SER A 198 -1.08 4.82 -16.57
C SER A 198 -1.16 5.55 -17.92
N MET A 199 -0.05 6.08 -18.44
CA MET A 199 -0.01 6.68 -19.79
C MET A 199 -0.35 5.67 -20.87
N PHE A 200 0.24 4.47 -20.80
CA PHE A 200 0.00 3.40 -21.77
C PHE A 200 -1.47 2.97 -21.80
N VAL A 201 -2.06 2.74 -20.63
CA VAL A 201 -3.48 2.40 -20.50
C VAL A 201 -4.36 3.56 -20.98
N GLY A 202 -4.06 4.80 -20.58
CA GLY A 202 -4.80 5.99 -21.04
C GLY A 202 -4.82 6.14 -22.56
N ILE A 203 -3.65 6.03 -23.21
CA ILE A 203 -3.55 6.09 -24.67
C ILE A 203 -4.26 4.90 -25.31
N SER A 204 -4.12 3.69 -24.75
CA SER A 204 -4.80 2.49 -25.25
C SER A 204 -6.31 2.63 -25.22
N LEU A 205 -6.87 3.16 -24.12
CA LEU A 205 -8.30 3.43 -23.98
C LEU A 205 -8.78 4.48 -24.97
N MET A 206 -8.03 5.56 -25.17
CA MET A 206 -8.35 6.58 -26.18
C MET A 206 -8.36 5.99 -27.60
N THR A 207 -7.38 5.14 -27.93
CA THR A 207 -7.33 4.47 -29.24
C THR A 207 -8.46 3.44 -29.44
N ARG A 208 -8.98 2.85 -28.36
CA ARG A 208 -10.09 1.89 -28.42
C ARG A 208 -11.40 2.54 -28.88
N ILE A 209 -11.64 3.81 -28.54
CA ILE A 209 -12.80 4.58 -29.03
C ILE A 209 -12.77 4.70 -30.56
N ILE A 210 -11.57 4.86 -31.14
CA ILE A 210 -11.39 4.91 -32.60
C ILE A 210 -11.63 3.53 -33.21
N TYR A 211 -11.18 2.48 -32.55
CA TYR A 211 -11.33 1.10 -33.01
C TYR A 211 -12.79 0.65 -33.10
N THR A 212 -13.64 1.01 -32.13
CA THR A 212 -15.08 0.66 -32.16
C THR A 212 -15.82 1.23 -33.38
N LEU A 213 -15.25 2.24 -34.06
CA LEU A 213 -15.80 2.79 -35.31
C LEU A 213 -15.38 2.00 -36.56
N VAL A 214 -14.37 1.13 -36.47
CA VAL A 214 -13.72 0.43 -37.60
C VAL A 214 -14.03 -1.08 -37.60
N ASP A 215 -14.80 -1.58 -36.64
CA ASP A 215 -15.06 -3.01 -36.34
C ASP A 215 -15.81 -3.81 -37.45
N TRP A 216 -16.07 -3.26 -38.63
CA TRP A 216 -16.87 -3.92 -39.68
C TRP A 216 -16.13 -5.06 -40.44
N PHE A 217 -14.80 -5.16 -40.34
CA PHE A 217 -14.01 -6.20 -41.03
C PHE A 217 -13.16 -7.07 -40.07
N PRO A 218 -13.49 -8.37 -39.89
CA PRO A 218 -12.83 -9.27 -38.93
C PRO A 218 -11.30 -9.43 -39.11
N VAL A 219 -10.80 -9.43 -40.35
CA VAL A 219 -9.36 -9.62 -40.62
C VAL A 219 -8.53 -8.36 -40.35
N VAL A 220 -9.15 -7.17 -40.50
CA VAL A 220 -8.50 -5.88 -40.24
C VAL A 220 -8.44 -5.61 -38.74
N ARG A 221 -9.40 -6.15 -37.99
CA ARG A 221 -9.59 -5.99 -36.56
C ARG A 221 -8.35 -6.37 -35.73
N ASP A 222 -7.81 -7.56 -35.91
CA ASP A 222 -6.67 -8.05 -35.11
C ASP A 222 -5.36 -7.33 -35.44
N LEU A 223 -5.13 -7.04 -36.73
CA LEU A 223 -3.94 -6.32 -37.18
C LEU A 223 -3.94 -4.87 -36.67
N VAL A 224 -5.10 -4.20 -36.71
CA VAL A 224 -5.28 -2.85 -36.17
C VAL A 224 -5.11 -2.83 -34.66
N ASN A 225 -5.61 -3.84 -33.94
CA ASN A 225 -5.46 -3.94 -32.49
C ASN A 225 -3.97 -4.05 -32.07
N ILE A 226 -3.19 -4.90 -32.75
CA ILE A 226 -1.74 -5.02 -32.52
C ILE A 226 -1.02 -3.71 -32.86
N GLY A 227 -1.35 -3.10 -34.00
CA GLY A 227 -0.74 -1.83 -34.44
C GLY A 227 -1.02 -0.67 -33.48
N LEU A 228 -2.26 -0.54 -33.00
CA LEU A 228 -2.66 0.49 -32.04
C LEU A 228 -2.00 0.30 -30.67
N LYS A 229 -1.87 -0.95 -30.20
CA LYS A 229 -1.13 -1.25 -28.96
C LYS A 229 0.36 -0.93 -29.10
N ALA A 230 0.98 -1.30 -30.22
CA ALA A 230 2.38 -0.96 -30.49
C ALA A 230 2.59 0.57 -30.57
N PHE A 231 1.66 1.29 -31.20
CA PHE A 231 1.66 2.75 -31.24
C PHE A 231 1.53 3.35 -29.83
N ALA A 232 0.55 2.88 -29.05
CA ALA A 232 0.35 3.33 -27.67
C ALA A 232 1.58 3.09 -26.80
N PHE A 233 2.24 1.93 -26.96
CA PHE A 233 3.48 1.59 -26.25
C PHE A 233 4.62 2.55 -26.59
N CYS A 234 4.86 2.81 -27.88
CA CYS A 234 5.90 3.73 -28.34
C CYS A 234 5.64 5.16 -27.86
N LEU A 235 4.39 5.62 -27.95
CA LEU A 235 4.01 6.97 -27.53
C LEU A 235 4.12 7.14 -26.01
N ALA A 236 3.60 6.18 -25.22
CA ALA A 236 3.71 6.19 -23.77
C ALA A 236 5.17 6.16 -23.31
N THR A 237 6.02 5.35 -23.94
CA THR A 237 7.45 5.27 -23.65
C THR A 237 8.15 6.59 -23.94
N SER A 238 7.89 7.19 -25.12
CA SER A 238 8.51 8.46 -25.51
C SER A 238 8.11 9.60 -24.56
N LEU A 239 6.81 9.73 -24.26
CA LEU A 239 6.30 10.76 -23.34
C LEU A 239 6.79 10.56 -21.90
N SER A 240 6.86 9.32 -21.43
CA SER A 240 7.39 9.01 -20.09
C SER A 240 8.86 9.35 -19.97
N LEU A 241 9.69 8.98 -20.97
CA LEU A 241 11.11 9.33 -20.99
C LEU A 241 11.33 10.84 -21.06
N LEU A 242 10.54 11.57 -21.85
CA LEU A 242 10.58 13.05 -21.86
C LEU A 242 10.25 13.62 -20.49
N THR A 243 9.18 13.16 -19.85
CA THR A 243 8.78 13.60 -18.52
C THR A 243 9.90 13.36 -17.49
N ILE A 244 10.52 12.17 -17.53
CA ILE A 244 11.67 11.83 -16.68
C ILE A 244 12.87 12.73 -16.98
N SER A 245 13.17 12.99 -18.25
CA SER A 245 14.27 13.84 -18.69
C SER A 245 14.14 15.27 -18.13
N VAL A 246 12.95 15.87 -18.22
CA VAL A 246 12.69 17.21 -17.66
C VAL A 246 12.96 17.25 -16.15
N GLY A 247 12.54 16.22 -15.40
CA GLY A 247 12.78 16.16 -13.95
C GLY A 247 14.27 16.13 -13.56
N TRP A 248 15.15 15.61 -14.43
CA TRP A 248 16.58 15.56 -14.17
C TRP A 248 17.36 16.79 -14.66
N LEU A 249 16.73 17.71 -15.40
CA LEU A 249 17.43 18.80 -16.11
C LEU A 249 18.29 19.65 -15.17
N PHE A 250 17.79 19.94 -13.96
CA PHE A 250 18.47 20.78 -12.98
C PHE A 250 19.40 20.02 -12.03
N TYR A 251 19.19 18.71 -11.86
CA TYR A 251 19.96 17.89 -10.90
C TYR A 251 21.09 17.10 -11.56
N ARG A 252 20.89 16.60 -12.79
CA ARG A 252 21.86 15.80 -13.57
C ARG A 252 21.68 16.05 -15.08
N PRO A 253 22.18 17.18 -15.61
CA PRO A 253 21.90 17.61 -16.98
C PRO A 253 22.38 16.61 -18.06
N LEU A 254 23.52 15.94 -17.85
CA LEU A 254 24.03 14.92 -18.79
C LEU A 254 23.07 13.73 -18.93
N TRP A 255 22.49 13.27 -17.82
CA TRP A 255 21.49 12.19 -17.82
C TRP A 255 20.17 12.66 -18.43
N ALA A 256 19.76 13.89 -18.16
CA ALA A 256 18.56 14.47 -18.77
C ALA A 256 18.66 14.47 -20.30
N ILE A 257 19.77 14.93 -20.87
CA ILE A 257 20.00 14.95 -22.33
C ILE A 257 19.99 13.54 -22.90
N LEU A 258 20.70 12.59 -22.28
CA LEU A 258 20.75 11.20 -22.74
C LEU A 258 19.35 10.57 -22.77
N ILE A 259 18.57 10.73 -21.70
CA ILE A 259 17.20 10.20 -21.61
C ILE A 259 16.28 10.88 -22.64
N GLY A 260 16.44 12.19 -22.86
CA GLY A 260 15.68 12.95 -23.85
C GLY A 260 15.95 12.45 -25.28
N LEU A 261 17.20 12.14 -25.62
CA LEU A 261 17.55 11.54 -26.91
C LEU A 261 16.96 10.14 -27.07
N LEU A 262 17.00 9.32 -26.00
CA LEU A 262 16.38 7.99 -26.00
C LEU A 262 14.86 8.05 -26.21
N ALA A 263 14.21 9.11 -25.74
CA ALA A 263 12.78 9.32 -25.96
C ALA A 263 12.40 9.49 -27.44
N ALA A 264 13.33 9.92 -28.30
CA ALA A 264 13.08 10.07 -29.73
C ALA A 264 13.24 8.76 -30.53
N VAL A 265 13.88 7.72 -29.95
CA VAL A 265 14.20 6.46 -30.65
C VAL A 265 12.95 5.76 -31.21
N PRO A 266 11.85 5.58 -30.46
CA PRO A 266 10.65 4.94 -31.00
C PRO A 266 10.06 5.70 -32.21
N ILE A 267 10.12 7.04 -32.18
CA ILE A 267 9.61 7.91 -33.24
C ILE A 267 10.47 7.79 -34.50
N VAL A 268 11.81 7.79 -34.34
CA VAL A 268 12.75 7.66 -35.46
C VAL A 268 12.60 6.29 -36.12
N LEU A 269 12.52 5.21 -35.34
CA LEU A 269 12.30 3.85 -35.85
C LEU A 269 10.96 3.70 -36.58
N ALA A 270 9.90 4.33 -36.06
CA ALA A 270 8.60 4.34 -36.73
C ALA A 270 8.68 5.05 -38.10
N ARG A 271 9.41 6.17 -38.18
CA ARG A 271 9.59 6.92 -39.44
C ARG A 271 10.46 6.18 -40.45
N SER A 272 11.53 5.52 -40.02
CA SER A 272 12.46 4.82 -40.93
C SER A 272 11.87 3.55 -41.56
N ARG A 273 10.79 3.01 -40.99
CA ARG A 273 10.06 1.84 -41.53
C ARG A 273 8.96 2.22 -42.53
N VAL A 274 8.70 3.51 -42.76
CA VAL A 274 7.81 3.95 -43.84
C VAL A 274 8.61 3.87 -45.16
N PRO A 275 8.23 3.02 -46.13
CA PRO A 275 8.95 2.93 -47.39
C PRO A 275 8.97 4.30 -48.09
N PRO A 276 10.09 4.70 -48.73
CA PRO A 276 10.15 5.98 -49.42
C PRO A 276 9.03 6.03 -50.46
N LYS A 277 8.27 7.12 -50.44
CA LYS A 277 7.21 7.40 -51.40
C LYS A 277 7.85 7.31 -52.79
N LYS A 278 7.55 6.27 -53.57
CA LYS A 278 7.93 6.20 -54.98
C LYS A 278 7.35 7.44 -55.64
N GLN A 279 8.19 8.39 -56.02
CA GLN A 279 7.82 9.38 -57.02
C GLN A 279 7.87 8.66 -58.36
N GLN A 280 6.71 8.23 -58.84
CA GLN A 280 6.26 8.04 -60.23
C GLN A 280 5.11 7.03 -60.27
#